data_AF-A0A4V5NCD7-F1
#
_entry.id   AF-A0A4V5NCD7-F1
#
_cell.length_a   1.000
_cell.length_b   1.000
_cell.length_c   1.000
_cell.angle_alpha   90.00
_cell.angle_beta   90.00
_cell.angle_gamma   90.00
#
_symmetry.space_group_name_H-M   'P 1'
#
loop_
_entity.id
_entity.type
_entity.pdbx_description
1 polymer ?
#
loop_
_entity_poly.entity_id
_entity_poly.type
_entity_poly.pdbx_seq_one_letter_code
_entity_poly.pdbx_strand_id
1 'polypeptide(L)'
;MAFILRRPFAIASAVKQLPKASQVTVRSFQTQAQAPIHQAFTHSKPATPLQAFANARQNAFRQTFQQSSRRGYQAAAPQNPLAQGNLTQRLIYGGAIFGGTILAINLIFNRETREDGGMPPFERAYLNDTFLHTGLGIGIIGVAARALHTSGWSYRLMSANPWLVLGIGLVGSIGTMMGCRATDPDNYVVKYGLFTAFNLTQAALLSPMLFFSPAILARAGLYTVGMMGSIAFVGATAKQEKYLYLGGPLLAGVAIVALSGLAPLVLPATAGKALMWTENIWLYGGLAVFGGFTLYDVQKILAHARMAERGMFRRDAVNESISLELDFINIFVRMVQILAMQQGRRK
;
A
#
# COMPACT_ATOMS: atom_id res chain seq x y z
N MET A 1 -12.52 55.02 -88.86
CA MET A 1 -12.89 55.71 -87.61
C MET A 1 -12.69 54.75 -86.44
N ALA A 2 -12.05 55.23 -85.37
CA ALA A 2 -11.86 54.66 -84.02
C ALA A 2 -10.85 53.50 -83.77
N PHE A 3 -10.02 53.76 -82.74
CA PHE A 3 -8.78 53.18 -82.21
C PHE A 3 -8.88 51.78 -81.52
N ILE A 4 -7.90 50.85 -81.66
CA ILE A 4 -6.78 50.44 -80.75
C ILE A 4 -7.26 49.76 -79.41
N LEU A 5 -6.80 48.62 -78.84
CA LEU A 5 -5.46 48.01 -78.57
C LEU A 5 -5.56 46.47 -78.25
N ARG A 6 -4.41 45.78 -78.18
CA ARG A 6 -4.15 44.31 -78.16
C ARG A 6 -4.06 43.61 -76.77
N ARG A 7 -4.48 42.32 -76.73
CA ARG A 7 -3.98 41.08 -75.99
C ARG A 7 -3.96 41.07 -74.43
N PRO A 8 -3.66 39.93 -73.72
CA PRO A 8 -3.94 38.46 -73.87
C PRO A 8 -4.29 37.75 -72.51
N PHE A 9 -4.52 36.41 -72.46
CA PHE A 9 -4.21 35.39 -71.40
C PHE A 9 -4.85 34.03 -71.83
N ALA A 10 -4.16 32.90 -72.09
CA ALA A 10 -3.31 31.96 -71.33
C ALA A 10 -4.09 30.85 -70.57
N ILE A 11 -4.07 29.59 -71.07
CA ILE A 11 -4.21 28.34 -70.28
C ILE A 11 -3.34 27.24 -70.92
N ALA A 12 -2.71 26.45 -70.05
CA ALA A 12 -1.64 25.48 -70.29
C ALA A 12 -2.13 24.07 -70.66
N SER A 13 -1.33 23.36 -71.46
CA SER A 13 -1.25 21.90 -71.49
C SER A 13 0.11 21.48 -72.10
N ALA A 14 0.89 20.64 -71.41
CA ALA A 14 1.85 19.70 -72.01
C ALA A 14 2.56 18.87 -70.94
N VAL A 15 2.73 17.60 -71.26
CA VAL A 15 3.19 16.47 -70.45
C VAL A 15 4.55 15.98 -71.02
N LYS A 16 5.36 15.32 -70.16
CA LYS A 16 6.57 14.49 -70.40
C LYS A 16 7.94 15.19 -70.53
N GLN A 17 8.89 14.86 -69.63
CA GLN A 17 10.10 14.06 -69.89
C GLN A 17 11.02 13.92 -68.65
N LEU A 18 11.73 12.78 -68.57
CA LEU A 18 12.54 12.19 -67.48
C LEU A 18 14.00 12.76 -67.40
N PRO A 19 14.84 12.38 -66.40
CA PRO A 19 15.79 13.28 -65.72
C PRO A 19 17.22 13.31 -66.30
N LYS A 20 17.95 14.38 -65.96
CA LYS A 20 19.29 14.73 -66.43
C LYS A 20 20.39 14.29 -65.45
N ALA A 21 21.50 13.78 -66.00
CA ALA A 21 22.68 13.26 -65.31
C ALA A 21 23.47 14.34 -64.54
N SER A 22 24.04 13.92 -63.40
CA SER A 22 24.87 14.67 -62.47
C SER A 22 26.33 14.76 -62.92
N GLN A 23 26.93 15.93 -62.70
CA GLN A 23 28.29 16.30 -63.10
C GLN A 23 29.36 15.64 -62.20
N VAL A 24 30.47 15.26 -62.84
CA VAL A 24 31.71 14.74 -62.23
C VAL A 24 32.55 15.92 -61.72
N THR A 25 33.06 15.85 -60.50
CA THR A 25 34.19 16.67 -60.03
C THR A 25 35.13 15.81 -59.22
N VAL A 26 36.37 15.71 -59.72
CA VAL A 26 37.50 14.96 -59.16
C VAL A 26 38.15 15.79 -58.05
N ARG A 27 38.37 15.20 -56.87
CA ARG A 27 39.35 15.69 -55.89
C ARG A 27 40.16 14.54 -55.29
N SER A 28 41.42 14.87 -55.08
CA SER A 28 42.63 14.05 -54.94
C SER A 28 42.73 13.22 -53.66
N PHE A 29 43.43 12.09 -53.78
CA PHE A 29 43.88 11.25 -52.67
C PHE A 29 44.88 12.00 -51.78
N GLN A 30 44.51 12.20 -50.52
CA GLN A 30 45.42 12.65 -49.46
C GLN A 30 45.47 11.53 -48.42
N THR A 31 46.59 10.83 -48.39
CA THR A 31 46.96 9.80 -47.42
C THR A 31 47.16 10.45 -46.05
N GLN A 32 46.24 10.22 -45.11
CA GLN A 32 46.50 10.40 -43.68
C GLN A 32 46.64 9.02 -43.05
N ALA A 33 47.81 8.78 -42.45
CA ALA A 33 48.15 7.58 -41.71
C ALA A 33 47.20 7.39 -40.52
N GLN A 34 46.59 6.21 -40.43
CA GLN A 34 45.78 5.79 -39.28
C GLN A 34 46.71 5.54 -38.08
N ALA A 35 46.43 6.22 -36.97
CA ALA A 35 47.02 5.89 -35.68
C ALA A 35 46.58 4.47 -35.24
N PRO A 36 47.45 3.67 -34.61
CA PRO A 36 47.10 2.32 -34.19
C PRO A 36 46.08 2.34 -33.05
N ILE A 37 45.03 1.52 -33.21
CA ILE A 37 44.00 1.25 -32.22
C ILE A 37 44.64 0.45 -31.07
N HIS A 38 44.83 1.07 -29.91
CA HIS A 38 45.13 0.35 -28.67
C HIS A 38 43.87 -0.38 -28.19
N GLN A 39 43.76 -1.67 -28.52
CA GLN A 39 42.78 -2.57 -27.92
C GLN A 39 43.19 -2.86 -26.48
N ALA A 40 42.53 -2.21 -25.51
CA ALA A 40 42.65 -2.58 -24.11
C ALA A 40 41.94 -3.92 -23.86
N PHE A 41 42.71 -5.00 -23.75
CA PHE A 41 42.23 -6.28 -23.23
C PHE A 41 41.91 -6.11 -21.74
N THR A 42 40.62 -5.94 -21.43
CA THR A 42 40.11 -6.07 -20.07
C THR A 42 39.81 -7.54 -19.81
N HIS A 43 40.58 -8.18 -18.93
CA HIS A 43 40.27 -9.52 -18.43
C HIS A 43 39.03 -9.47 -17.53
N SER A 44 37.85 -9.64 -18.10
CA SER A 44 36.66 -10.00 -17.33
C SER A 44 36.76 -11.46 -16.91
N LYS A 45 36.94 -11.71 -15.61
CA LYS A 45 36.81 -13.07 -15.04
C LYS A 45 35.41 -13.61 -15.40
N PRO A 46 35.28 -14.81 -15.99
CA PRO A 46 33.97 -15.39 -16.25
C PRO A 46 33.32 -15.69 -14.90
N ALA A 47 32.23 -14.98 -14.58
CA ALA A 47 31.41 -15.34 -13.43
C ALA A 47 30.90 -16.77 -13.66
N THR A 48 31.20 -17.68 -12.72
CA THR A 48 30.64 -19.02 -12.66
C THR A 48 29.12 -18.95 -12.91
N PRO A 49 28.53 -19.85 -13.72
CA PRO A 49 27.12 -19.75 -14.13
C PRO A 49 26.15 -19.66 -12.94
N LEU A 50 26.50 -20.25 -11.78
CA LEU A 50 25.73 -20.14 -10.54
C LEU A 50 25.70 -18.71 -9.95
N GLN A 51 26.78 -17.94 -10.06
CA GLN A 51 26.82 -16.54 -9.60
C GLN A 51 26.10 -15.60 -10.58
N ALA A 52 26.19 -15.86 -11.88
CA ALA A 52 25.44 -15.13 -12.90
C ALA A 52 23.92 -15.34 -12.74
N PHE A 53 23.48 -16.58 -12.45
CA PHE A 53 22.09 -16.89 -12.15
C PHE A 53 21.59 -16.27 -10.84
N ALA A 54 22.40 -16.28 -9.77
CA ALA A 54 22.03 -15.66 -8.50
C ALA A 54 21.89 -14.13 -8.62
N ASN A 55 22.82 -13.48 -9.33
CA ASN A 55 22.79 -12.04 -9.58
C ASN A 55 21.66 -11.64 -10.54
N ALA A 56 21.35 -12.45 -11.55
CA ALA A 56 20.21 -12.23 -12.45
C ALA A 56 18.86 -12.33 -11.70
N ARG A 57 18.74 -13.25 -10.75
CA ARG A 57 17.53 -13.41 -9.92
C ARG A 57 17.36 -12.28 -8.90
N GLN A 58 18.45 -11.84 -8.27
CA GLN A 58 18.46 -10.69 -7.37
C GLN A 58 18.15 -9.38 -8.12
N ASN A 59 18.69 -9.20 -9.33
CA ASN A 59 18.39 -8.03 -10.16
C ASN A 59 16.97 -8.07 -10.72
N ALA A 60 16.47 -9.24 -11.13
CA ALA A 60 15.08 -9.41 -11.57
C ALA A 60 14.09 -9.15 -10.43
N PHE A 61 14.38 -9.57 -9.19
CA PHE A 61 13.53 -9.31 -8.04
C PHE A 61 13.57 -7.82 -7.62
N ARG A 62 14.76 -7.20 -7.59
CA ARG A 62 14.91 -5.75 -7.36
C ARG A 62 14.20 -4.93 -8.44
N GLN A 63 14.33 -5.31 -9.71
CA GLN A 63 13.60 -4.71 -10.81
C GLN A 63 12.10 -4.96 -10.68
N THR A 64 11.64 -6.16 -10.31
CA THR A 64 10.21 -6.45 -10.11
C THR A 64 9.62 -5.62 -8.96
N PHE A 65 10.34 -5.44 -7.84
CA PHE A 65 9.90 -4.59 -6.73
C PHE A 65 9.92 -3.09 -7.09
N GLN A 66 10.96 -2.63 -7.80
CA GLN A 66 11.05 -1.26 -8.33
C GLN A 66 10.08 -0.99 -9.48
N GLN A 67 9.57 -2.03 -10.14
CA GLN A 67 8.70 -1.92 -11.30
C GLN A 67 7.23 -2.22 -10.96
N SER A 68 6.92 -2.98 -9.90
CA SER A 68 5.60 -2.97 -9.24
C SER A 68 5.26 -1.57 -8.70
N SER A 69 6.25 -0.84 -8.20
CA SER A 69 6.08 0.56 -7.80
C SER A 69 6.00 1.56 -8.97
N ARG A 70 6.32 1.15 -10.21
CA ARG A 70 6.28 1.99 -11.42
C ARG A 70 5.27 1.55 -12.48
N ARG A 71 4.63 0.39 -12.35
CA ARG A 71 3.67 -0.11 -13.36
C ARG A 71 2.34 0.60 -13.16
N GLY A 72 2.08 1.54 -14.07
CA GLY A 72 0.90 2.38 -14.10
C GLY A 72 -0.38 1.55 -14.10
N TYR A 73 -1.03 1.51 -12.95
CA TYR A 73 -2.43 1.15 -12.82
C TYR A 73 -3.26 2.15 -13.62
N GLN A 74 -3.59 1.81 -14.86
CA GLN A 74 -4.56 2.54 -15.67
C GLN A 74 -5.97 2.16 -15.22
N ALA A 75 -6.36 2.59 -14.02
CA ALA A 75 -7.75 2.78 -13.65
C ALA A 75 -7.87 4.25 -13.28
N ALA A 76 -8.56 5.03 -14.11
CA ALA A 76 -8.83 6.44 -13.84
C ALA A 76 -9.38 6.55 -12.41
N ALA A 77 -8.61 7.16 -11.50
CA ALA A 77 -9.16 7.50 -10.20
C ALA A 77 -10.30 8.51 -10.46
N PRO A 78 -11.47 8.36 -9.84
CA PRO A 78 -12.52 9.36 -9.97
C PRO A 78 -11.94 10.75 -9.69
N GLN A 79 -12.26 11.74 -10.52
CA GLN A 79 -11.88 13.13 -10.28
C GLN A 79 -12.25 13.46 -8.83
N ASN A 80 -11.27 13.90 -8.03
CA ASN A 80 -11.52 14.23 -6.64
C ASN A 80 -12.18 15.62 -6.59
N PRO A 81 -13.52 15.72 -6.41
CA PRO A 81 -14.21 17.01 -6.46
C PRO A 81 -13.78 17.92 -5.30
N LEU A 82 -13.14 17.38 -4.26
CA LEU A 82 -12.59 18.14 -3.13
C LEU A 82 -11.25 18.83 -3.46
N ALA A 83 -10.62 18.52 -4.59
CA ALA A 83 -9.35 19.11 -5.00
C ALA A 83 -9.52 20.47 -5.71
N GLN A 84 -10.71 20.77 -6.25
CA GLN A 84 -11.03 22.02 -6.94
C GLN A 84 -12.20 22.70 -6.23
N GLY A 85 -12.01 23.96 -5.80
CA GLY A 85 -13.04 24.74 -5.11
C GLY A 85 -12.54 25.45 -3.86
N ASN A 86 -13.29 26.47 -3.44
CA ASN A 86 -13.03 27.28 -2.25
C ASN A 86 -13.20 26.42 -0.97
N LEU A 87 -12.56 26.78 0.16
CA LEU A 87 -12.59 25.97 1.40
C LEU A 87 -14.02 25.61 1.82
N THR A 88 -14.95 26.56 1.72
CA THR A 88 -16.37 26.37 2.03
C THR A 88 -17.04 25.36 1.10
N GLN A 89 -16.74 25.38 -0.20
CA GLN A 89 -17.25 24.37 -1.13
C GLN A 89 -16.72 22.99 -0.77
N ARG A 90 -15.44 22.85 -0.44
CA ARG A 90 -14.85 21.57 -0.01
C ARG A 90 -15.50 21.03 1.26
N LEU A 91 -15.79 21.90 2.22
CA LEU A 91 -16.48 21.53 3.46
C LEU A 91 -17.94 21.13 3.20
N ILE A 92 -18.66 21.85 2.33
CA ILE A 92 -20.04 21.52 1.97
C ILE A 92 -20.10 20.20 1.19
N TYR A 93 -19.27 20.02 0.15
CA TYR A 93 -19.21 18.77 -0.60
C TYR A 93 -18.76 17.60 0.27
N GLY A 94 -17.77 17.80 1.14
CA GLY A 94 -17.32 16.80 2.10
C GLY A 94 -18.42 16.43 3.09
N GLY A 95 -19.10 17.43 3.64
CA GLY A 95 -20.23 17.26 4.56
C GLY A 95 -21.44 16.58 3.89
N ALA A 96 -21.73 16.89 2.63
CA ALA A 96 -22.82 16.26 1.88
C ALA A 96 -22.53 14.79 1.56
N ILE A 97 -21.31 14.44 1.16
CA ILE A 97 -20.90 13.05 0.95
C ILE A 97 -20.98 12.28 2.27
N PHE A 98 -20.44 12.85 3.35
CA PHE A 98 -20.44 12.21 4.66
C PHE A 98 -21.86 12.05 5.23
N GLY A 99 -22.67 13.11 5.25
CA GLY A 99 -24.04 13.07 5.73
C GLY A 99 -24.94 12.19 4.86
N GLY A 100 -24.80 12.29 3.54
CA GLY A 100 -25.55 11.48 2.58
C GLY A 100 -25.22 9.98 2.69
N THR A 101 -23.97 9.62 2.92
CA THR A 101 -23.58 8.21 3.15
C THR A 101 -24.13 7.68 4.47
N ILE A 102 -24.13 8.47 5.55
CA ILE A 102 -24.75 8.06 6.84
C ILE A 102 -26.25 7.80 6.66
N LEU A 103 -26.97 8.72 6.00
CA LEU A 103 -28.40 8.57 5.75
C LEU A 103 -28.69 7.37 4.84
N ALA A 104 -27.93 7.20 3.76
CA ALA A 104 -28.09 6.06 2.85
C ALA A 104 -27.82 4.73 3.57
N ILE A 105 -26.78 4.65 4.39
CA ILE A 105 -26.47 3.44 5.18
C ILE A 105 -27.60 3.15 6.17
N ASN A 106 -28.15 4.18 6.84
CA ASN A 106 -29.23 4.01 7.79
C ASN A 106 -30.52 3.50 7.10
N LEU A 107 -30.87 4.06 5.94
CA LEU A 107 -32.04 3.67 5.15
C LEU A 107 -31.91 2.28 4.52
N ILE A 108 -30.73 1.94 3.98
CA ILE A 108 -30.50 0.67 3.27
C ILE A 108 -30.35 -0.50 4.23
N PHE A 109 -29.62 -0.31 5.33
CA PHE A 109 -29.25 -1.42 6.22
C PHE A 109 -30.14 -1.55 7.46
N ASN A 110 -31.21 -0.75 7.58
CA ASN A 110 -32.14 -0.69 8.72
C ASN A 110 -31.43 -1.03 10.03
N ARG A 111 -30.48 -0.15 10.40
CA ARG A 111 -29.45 -0.47 11.37
C ARG A 111 -30.08 -0.75 12.73
N GLU A 112 -30.04 -2.02 13.14
CA GLU A 112 -30.27 -2.44 14.52
C GLU A 112 -29.17 -1.86 15.41
N THR A 113 -29.40 -0.64 15.89
CA THR A 113 -28.65 -0.03 16.98
C THR A 113 -28.97 -0.77 18.27
N ARG A 114 -28.00 -0.85 19.18
CA ARG A 114 -28.20 -1.47 20.50
C ARG A 114 -29.46 -0.91 21.18
N GLU A 115 -30.32 -1.82 21.68
CA GLU A 115 -31.62 -1.49 22.29
C GLU A 115 -31.48 -1.00 23.74
N ASP A 116 -30.30 -1.17 24.36
CA ASP A 116 -30.03 -0.89 25.79
C ASP A 116 -29.75 0.60 26.14
N GLY A 117 -29.92 1.55 25.21
CA GLY A 117 -29.83 2.99 25.51
C GLY A 117 -28.43 3.54 25.86
N GLY A 118 -27.38 2.72 25.90
CA GLY A 118 -25.99 3.17 26.14
C GLY A 118 -24.98 2.01 26.24
N MET A 119 -23.67 2.32 26.21
CA MET A 119 -22.63 1.33 26.51
C MET A 119 -22.38 1.25 28.02
N PRO A 120 -22.48 0.05 28.64
CA PRO A 120 -22.14 -0.15 30.04
C PRO A 120 -20.76 0.45 30.38
N PRO A 121 -20.59 1.05 31.56
CA PRO A 121 -19.35 1.74 31.92
C PRO A 121 -18.13 0.82 31.92
N PHE A 122 -18.31 -0.46 32.24
CA PHE A 122 -17.25 -1.47 32.17
C PHE A 122 -16.80 -1.76 30.74
N GLU A 123 -17.74 -2.05 29.82
CA GLU A 123 -17.47 -2.25 28.39
C GLU A 123 -16.74 -1.04 27.79
N ARG A 124 -17.19 0.17 28.13
CA ARG A 124 -16.59 1.41 27.63
C ARG A 124 -15.17 1.60 28.14
N ALA A 125 -14.91 1.34 29.42
CA ALA A 125 -13.58 1.44 30.01
C ALA A 125 -12.64 0.40 29.39
N TYR A 126 -13.11 -0.84 29.19
CA TYR A 126 -12.33 -1.89 28.54
C TYR A 126 -11.97 -1.52 27.10
N LEU A 127 -12.95 -1.05 26.33
CA LEU A 127 -12.74 -0.62 24.95
C LEU A 127 -11.77 0.55 24.87
N ASN A 128 -11.92 1.56 25.73
CA ASN A 128 -11.02 2.72 25.77
C ASN A 128 -9.58 2.30 26.08
N ASP A 129 -9.39 1.45 27.09
CA ASP A 129 -8.07 0.93 27.44
C ASP A 129 -7.44 0.19 26.26
N THR A 130 -8.19 -0.69 25.57
CA THR A 130 -7.68 -1.39 24.40
C THR A 130 -7.24 -0.41 23.31
N PHE A 131 -8.05 0.62 22.99
CA PHE A 131 -7.67 1.64 22.01
C PHE A 131 -6.47 2.48 22.44
N LEU A 132 -6.33 2.75 23.73
CA LEU A 132 -5.16 3.46 24.27
C LEU A 132 -3.91 2.63 24.05
N HIS A 133 -3.94 1.33 24.35
CA HIS A 133 -2.83 0.41 24.09
C HIS A 133 -2.51 0.29 22.60
N THR A 134 -3.53 0.21 21.73
CA THR A 134 -3.34 0.21 20.28
C THR A 134 -2.68 1.51 19.81
N GLY A 135 -3.14 2.66 20.29
CA GLY A 135 -2.54 3.95 19.97
C GLY A 135 -1.09 4.07 20.44
N LEU A 136 -0.79 3.54 21.63
CA LEU A 136 0.55 3.44 22.18
C LEU A 136 1.43 2.55 21.29
N GLY A 137 0.98 1.35 20.93
CA GLY A 137 1.68 0.42 20.04
C GLY A 137 2.02 1.06 18.69
N ILE A 138 1.03 1.68 18.03
CA ILE A 138 1.22 2.42 16.77
C ILE A 138 2.23 3.58 16.96
N GLY A 139 2.16 4.28 18.09
CA GLY A 139 3.12 5.33 18.44
C GLY A 139 4.56 4.80 18.54
N ILE A 140 4.75 3.68 19.26
CA ILE A 140 6.04 2.98 19.35
C ILE A 140 6.52 2.59 17.96
N ILE A 141 5.65 1.99 17.13
CA ILE A 141 5.99 1.57 15.77
C ILE A 141 6.49 2.77 14.95
N GLY A 142 5.77 3.90 14.98
CA GLY A 142 6.13 5.10 14.22
C GLY A 142 7.48 5.67 14.63
N VAL A 143 7.73 5.81 15.93
CA VAL A 143 9.00 6.33 16.47
C VAL A 143 10.15 5.36 16.18
N ALA A 144 9.96 4.07 16.45
CA ALA A 144 10.97 3.04 16.23
C ALA A 144 11.29 2.86 14.75
N ALA A 145 10.28 2.88 13.87
CA ALA A 145 10.50 2.79 12.43
C ALA A 145 11.34 3.97 11.92
N ARG A 146 11.07 5.18 12.44
CA ARG A 146 11.87 6.37 12.14
C ARG A 146 13.32 6.21 12.60
N ALA A 147 13.53 5.78 13.84
CA ALA A 147 14.85 5.55 14.40
C ALA A 147 15.64 4.51 13.58
N LEU A 148 15.02 3.38 13.24
CA LEU A 148 15.60 2.33 12.40
C LEU A 148 15.92 2.82 10.99
N HIS A 149 15.04 3.62 10.39
CA HIS A 149 15.31 4.19 9.07
C HIS A 149 16.52 5.12 9.10
N THR A 150 16.61 6.00 10.10
CA THR A 150 17.75 6.92 10.25
C THR A 150 19.06 6.19 10.58
N SER A 151 19.01 5.03 11.24
CA SER A 151 20.19 4.22 11.55
C SER A 151 20.67 3.36 10.36
N GLY A 152 20.07 3.51 9.18
CA GLY A 152 20.41 2.73 7.99
C GLY A 152 19.86 1.29 7.98
N TRP A 153 19.01 0.91 8.94
CA TRP A 153 18.40 -0.43 8.98
C TRP A 153 17.59 -0.72 7.73
N SER A 154 16.83 0.25 7.23
CA SER A 154 15.99 0.08 6.02
C SER A 154 16.81 -0.35 4.80
N TYR A 155 18.02 0.20 4.62
CA TYR A 155 18.91 -0.19 3.53
C TYR A 155 19.44 -1.61 3.71
N ARG A 156 19.83 -1.97 4.94
CA ARG A 156 20.29 -3.33 5.27
C ARG A 156 19.20 -4.35 5.02
N LEU A 157 17.97 -4.07 5.43
CA LEU A 157 16.81 -4.92 5.22
C LEU A 157 16.51 -5.12 3.72
N MET A 158 16.56 -4.06 2.92
CA MET A 158 16.36 -4.15 1.46
C MET A 158 17.49 -4.87 0.72
N SER A 159 18.69 -4.88 1.29
CA SER A 159 19.83 -5.61 0.74
C SER A 159 19.88 -7.09 1.17
N ALA A 160 19.16 -7.44 2.24
CA ALA A 160 19.10 -8.79 2.78
C ALA A 160 18.27 -9.74 1.91
N ASN A 161 18.43 -11.05 2.12
CA ASN A 161 17.66 -12.06 1.40
C ASN A 161 16.16 -11.93 1.77
N PRO A 162 15.25 -11.73 0.78
CA PRO A 162 13.82 -11.55 1.04
C PRO A 162 13.21 -12.69 1.86
N TRP A 163 13.62 -13.94 1.62
CA TRP A 163 13.12 -15.09 2.37
C TRP A 163 13.57 -15.09 3.83
N LEU A 164 14.77 -14.59 4.10
CA LEU A 164 15.28 -14.47 5.46
C LEU A 164 14.57 -13.35 6.20
N VAL A 165 14.33 -12.21 5.55
CA VAL A 165 13.56 -11.09 6.11
C VAL A 165 12.13 -11.52 6.40
N LEU A 166 11.47 -12.23 5.47
CA LEU A 166 10.14 -12.77 5.67
C LEU A 166 10.10 -13.81 6.79
N GLY A 167 11.03 -14.76 6.81
CA GLY A 167 11.08 -15.83 7.81
C GLY A 167 11.34 -15.29 9.22
N ILE A 168 12.39 -14.49 9.40
CA ILE A 168 12.74 -13.91 10.71
C ILE A 168 11.67 -12.91 11.15
N GLY A 169 11.16 -12.08 10.23
CA GLY A 169 10.08 -11.14 10.52
C GLY A 169 8.82 -11.83 11.00
N LEU A 170 8.43 -12.92 10.33
CA LEU A 170 7.24 -13.70 10.67
C LEU A 170 7.42 -14.44 12.00
N VAL A 171 8.56 -15.12 12.20
CA VAL A 171 8.85 -15.82 13.46
C VAL A 171 8.96 -14.83 14.62
N GLY A 172 9.61 -13.69 14.42
CA GLY A 172 9.70 -12.64 15.45
C GLY A 172 8.34 -12.05 15.80
N SER A 173 7.53 -11.72 14.79
CA SER A 173 6.21 -11.11 14.98
C SER A 173 5.22 -12.10 15.62
N ILE A 174 5.11 -13.30 15.08
CA ILE A 174 4.19 -14.33 15.62
C ILE A 174 4.70 -14.83 16.97
N GLY A 175 6.01 -15.04 17.14
CA GLY A 175 6.59 -15.52 18.39
C GLY A 175 6.40 -14.55 19.55
N THR A 176 6.67 -13.26 19.33
CA THR A 176 6.44 -12.22 20.37
C THR A 176 4.96 -12.03 20.67
N MET A 177 4.10 -12.13 19.65
CA MET A 177 2.64 -12.08 19.80
C MET A 177 2.11 -13.28 20.59
N MET A 178 2.53 -14.50 20.27
CA MET A 178 2.15 -15.72 21.00
C MET A 178 2.67 -15.66 22.43
N GLY A 179 3.90 -15.19 22.63
CA GLY A 179 4.46 -14.97 23.96
C GLY A 179 3.65 -13.97 24.78
N CYS A 180 3.27 -12.83 24.19
CA CYS A 180 2.45 -11.83 24.88
C CYS A 180 1.07 -12.40 25.26
N ARG A 181 0.46 -13.20 24.37
CA ARG A 181 -0.83 -13.85 24.64
C ARG A 181 -0.77 -14.94 25.69
N ALA A 182 0.33 -15.68 25.75
CA ALA A 182 0.56 -16.71 26.76
C ALA A 182 0.97 -16.16 28.13
N THR A 183 1.36 -14.88 28.21
CA THR A 183 1.79 -14.25 29.46
C THR A 183 0.60 -13.70 30.23
N ASP A 184 0.48 -14.13 31.49
CA ASP A 184 -0.55 -13.65 32.40
C ASP A 184 -0.49 -12.12 32.58
N PRO A 185 -1.64 -11.43 32.67
CA PRO A 185 -1.70 -9.98 32.92
C PRO A 185 -0.97 -9.53 34.20
N ASP A 186 -0.82 -10.44 35.17
CA ASP A 186 -0.17 -10.15 36.47
C ASP A 186 1.34 -9.88 36.31
N ASN A 187 1.98 -10.43 35.28
CA ASN A 187 3.39 -10.17 34.99
C ASN A 187 3.54 -9.03 33.97
N TYR A 188 3.28 -7.81 34.43
CA TYR A 188 3.31 -6.59 33.61
C TYR A 188 4.62 -6.42 32.85
N VAL A 189 5.77 -6.65 33.49
CA VAL A 189 7.09 -6.41 32.87
C VAL A 189 7.31 -7.32 31.67
N VAL A 190 7.02 -8.62 31.81
CA VAL A 190 7.19 -9.58 30.71
C VAL A 190 6.18 -9.30 29.60
N LYS A 191 4.93 -9.00 29.96
CA LYS A 191 3.87 -8.71 28.99
C LYS A 191 4.18 -7.49 28.14
N TYR A 192 4.53 -6.35 28.75
CA TYR A 192 4.86 -5.13 28.01
C TYR A 192 6.22 -5.21 27.32
N GLY A 193 7.13 -6.03 27.84
CA GLY A 193 8.37 -6.40 27.15
C GLY A 193 8.08 -7.11 25.82
N LEU A 194 7.23 -8.14 25.84
CA LEU A 194 6.83 -8.89 24.64
C LEU A 194 5.96 -8.06 23.69
N PHE A 195 5.05 -7.25 24.23
CA PHE A 195 4.26 -6.28 23.46
C PHE A 195 5.15 -5.27 22.76
N THR A 196 6.16 -4.73 23.44
CA THR A 196 7.11 -3.79 22.84
C THR A 196 7.99 -4.50 21.81
N ALA A 197 8.45 -5.73 22.08
CA ALA A 197 9.22 -6.52 21.13
C ALA A 197 8.43 -6.83 19.85
N PHE A 198 7.13 -7.11 19.98
CA PHE A 198 6.20 -7.22 18.85
C PHE A 198 6.17 -5.91 18.05
N ASN A 199 5.88 -4.79 18.71
CA ASN A 199 5.85 -3.47 18.07
C ASN A 199 7.17 -3.09 17.38
N LEU A 200 8.32 -3.39 17.99
CA LEU A 200 9.65 -3.17 17.40
C LEU A 200 9.90 -4.05 16.17
N THR A 201 9.42 -5.30 16.19
CA THR A 201 9.52 -6.20 15.04
C THR A 201 8.69 -5.67 13.86
N GLN A 202 7.46 -5.21 14.14
CA GLN A 202 6.62 -4.57 13.13
C GLN A 202 7.29 -3.29 12.60
N ALA A 203 7.86 -2.46 13.47
CA ALA A 203 8.60 -1.26 13.08
C ALA A 203 9.79 -1.56 12.17
N ALA A 204 10.54 -2.62 12.45
CA ALA A 204 11.67 -3.07 11.65
C ALA A 204 11.26 -3.54 10.25
N LEU A 205 10.10 -4.16 10.12
CA LEU A 205 9.55 -4.58 8.83
C LEU A 205 8.95 -3.42 8.03
N LEU A 206 8.38 -2.44 8.73
CA LEU A 206 7.78 -1.25 8.11
C LEU A 206 8.79 -0.14 7.81
N SER A 207 10.00 -0.18 8.39
CA SER A 207 11.00 0.86 8.22
C SER A 207 11.39 1.18 6.75
N PRO A 208 11.37 0.25 5.77
CA PRO A 208 11.60 0.60 4.37
C PRO A 208 10.53 1.51 3.78
N MET A 209 9.32 1.54 4.34
CA MET A 209 8.26 2.43 3.85
C MET A 209 8.60 3.92 4.05
N LEU A 210 9.54 4.24 4.95
CA LEU A 210 10.00 5.61 5.15
C LEU A 210 10.81 6.17 3.96
N PHE A 211 11.13 5.34 2.96
CA PHE A 211 11.59 5.84 1.65
C PHE A 211 10.49 6.58 0.86
N PHE A 212 9.22 6.34 1.15
CA PHE A 212 8.12 7.15 0.60
C PHE A 212 8.11 8.54 1.22
N SER A 213 7.49 9.50 0.53
CA SER A 213 7.44 10.87 1.06
C SER A 213 6.71 10.90 2.41
N PRO A 214 7.22 11.65 3.41
CA PRO A 214 6.55 11.79 4.71
C PRO A 214 5.10 12.29 4.59
N ALA A 215 4.82 13.09 3.55
CA ALA A 215 3.47 13.58 3.26
C ALA A 215 2.50 12.45 2.87
N ILE A 216 2.94 11.43 2.12
CA ILE A 216 2.09 10.25 1.82
C ILE A 216 1.80 9.50 3.11
N LEU A 217 2.84 9.22 3.91
CA LEU A 217 2.73 8.44 5.14
C LEU A 217 1.79 9.13 6.15
N ALA A 218 1.92 10.46 6.31
CA ALA A 218 1.04 11.23 7.18
C ALA A 218 -0.43 11.20 6.70
N ARG A 219 -0.68 11.33 5.39
CA ARG A 219 -2.04 11.24 4.83
C ARG A 219 -2.62 9.84 4.99
N ALA A 220 -1.83 8.81 4.70
CA ALA A 220 -2.24 7.43 4.88
C ALA A 220 -2.60 7.15 6.34
N GLY A 221 -1.75 7.59 7.28
CA GLY A 221 -2.01 7.47 8.71
C GLY A 221 -3.30 8.15 9.13
N LEU A 222 -3.54 9.38 8.67
CA LEU A 222 -4.77 10.11 8.94
C LEU A 222 -6.01 9.41 8.38
N TYR A 223 -5.93 8.88 7.15
CA TYR A 223 -7.04 8.12 6.54
C TYR A 223 -7.31 6.81 7.28
N THR A 224 -6.26 6.10 7.72
CA THR A 224 -6.42 4.88 8.51
C THR A 224 -7.04 5.16 9.87
N VAL A 225 -6.59 6.20 10.58
CA VAL A 225 -7.18 6.61 11.88
C VAL A 225 -8.66 7.00 11.69
N GLY A 226 -8.98 7.78 10.66
CA GLY A 226 -10.36 8.16 10.37
C GLY A 226 -11.25 6.95 10.01
N MET A 227 -10.75 6.03 9.19
CA MET A 227 -11.46 4.82 8.80
C MET A 227 -11.69 3.89 10.00
N MET A 228 -10.62 3.56 10.73
CA MET A 228 -10.69 2.68 11.90
C MET A 228 -11.55 3.29 13.00
N GLY A 229 -11.44 4.59 13.26
CA GLY A 229 -12.30 5.28 14.22
C GLY A 229 -13.78 5.26 13.82
N SER A 230 -14.08 5.42 12.52
CA SER A 230 -15.46 5.34 12.01
C SER A 230 -16.03 3.92 12.13
N ILE A 231 -15.25 2.90 11.76
CA ILE A 231 -15.65 1.49 11.88
C ILE A 231 -15.82 1.11 13.35
N ALA A 232 -14.91 1.54 14.21
CA ALA A 232 -14.99 1.31 15.65
C ALA A 232 -16.21 1.96 16.27
N PHE A 233 -16.57 3.18 15.84
CA PHE A 233 -17.81 3.82 16.27
C PHE A 233 -19.03 2.98 15.87
N VAL A 234 -19.09 2.50 14.61
CA VAL A 234 -20.18 1.63 14.14
C VAL A 234 -20.21 0.31 14.91
N GLY A 235 -19.05 -0.32 15.13
CA GLY A 235 -18.92 -1.55 15.90
C GLY A 235 -19.36 -1.37 17.35
N ALA A 236 -18.99 -0.27 17.99
CA ALA A 236 -19.37 0.06 19.37
C ALA A 236 -20.88 0.28 19.56
N THR A 237 -21.58 0.63 18.47
CA THR A 237 -22.98 1.07 18.50
C THR A 237 -23.92 0.12 17.75
N ALA A 238 -23.42 -1.02 17.27
CA ALA A 238 -24.22 -2.06 16.65
C ALA A 238 -24.74 -3.09 17.67
N LYS A 239 -25.89 -3.69 17.38
CA LYS A 239 -26.50 -4.75 18.19
C LYS A 239 -25.54 -5.89 18.47
N GLN A 240 -25.56 -6.37 19.72
CA GLN A 240 -24.68 -7.42 20.20
C GLN A 240 -24.66 -8.64 19.26
N GLU A 241 -23.47 -9.21 19.04
CA GLU A 241 -23.23 -10.50 18.37
C GLU A 241 -23.46 -10.55 16.85
N LYS A 242 -24.08 -9.54 16.24
CA LYS A 242 -24.36 -9.48 14.79
C LYS A 242 -23.08 -9.63 13.95
N TYR A 243 -21.96 -9.06 14.42
CA TYR A 243 -20.69 -9.11 13.69
C TYR A 243 -19.76 -10.24 14.13
N LEU A 244 -20.05 -10.96 15.21
CA LEU A 244 -19.22 -12.08 15.67
C LEU A 244 -19.33 -13.28 14.72
N TYR A 245 -20.45 -13.43 14.01
CA TYR A 245 -20.63 -14.45 12.98
C TYR A 245 -19.82 -14.20 11.69
N LEU A 246 -19.26 -13.00 11.50
CA LEU A 246 -18.42 -12.72 10.33
C LEU A 246 -17.01 -13.31 10.42
N GLY A 247 -16.59 -13.86 11.57
CA GLY A 247 -15.24 -14.42 11.72
C GLY A 247 -14.89 -15.47 10.65
N GLY A 248 -15.82 -16.36 10.32
CA GLY A 248 -15.62 -17.40 9.29
C GLY A 248 -15.38 -16.83 7.89
N PRO A 249 -16.32 -16.03 7.33
CA PRO A 249 -16.12 -15.36 6.04
C PRO A 249 -14.90 -14.44 5.99
N LEU A 250 -14.58 -13.74 7.09
CA LEU A 250 -13.41 -12.85 7.17
C LEU A 250 -12.10 -13.62 7.07
N LEU A 251 -11.97 -14.76 7.76
CA LEU A 251 -10.79 -15.62 7.65
C LEU A 251 -10.59 -16.17 6.23
N ALA A 252 -11.68 -16.56 5.55
CA ALA A 252 -11.63 -16.96 4.14
C ALA A 252 -11.15 -15.80 3.25
N GLY A 253 -11.65 -14.58 3.51
CA GLY A 253 -11.19 -13.36 2.83
C GLY A 253 -9.71 -13.08 3.04
N VAL A 254 -9.20 -13.19 4.27
CA VAL A 254 -7.76 -13.02 4.57
C VAL A 254 -6.92 -14.07 3.87
N ALA A 255 -7.36 -15.32 3.80
CA ALA A 255 -6.63 -16.37 3.08
C ALA A 255 -6.46 -16.02 1.59
N ILE A 256 -7.54 -15.57 0.93
CA ILE A 256 -7.49 -15.14 -0.47
C ILE A 256 -6.55 -13.94 -0.64
N VAL A 257 -6.66 -12.94 0.25
CA VAL A 257 -5.80 -11.75 0.22
C VAL A 257 -4.34 -12.12 0.47
N ALA A 258 -4.05 -12.99 1.44
CA ALA A 258 -2.69 -13.42 1.78
C ALA A 258 -2.04 -14.16 0.60
N LEU A 259 -2.76 -15.11 -0.01
CA LEU A 259 -2.30 -15.82 -1.21
C LEU A 259 -2.05 -14.87 -2.37
N SER A 260 -2.91 -13.86 -2.54
CA SER A 260 -2.76 -12.82 -3.55
C SER A 260 -1.52 -11.95 -3.32
N GLY A 261 -1.19 -11.64 -2.07
CA GLY A 261 0.02 -10.91 -1.69
C GLY A 261 1.32 -11.71 -1.86
N LEU A 262 1.25 -13.04 -1.83
CA LEU A 262 2.38 -13.93 -2.09
C LEU A 262 2.55 -14.23 -3.60
N ALA A 263 1.57 -13.92 -4.44
CA ALA A 263 1.62 -14.16 -5.88
C ALA A 263 2.88 -13.57 -6.56
N PRO A 264 3.36 -12.35 -6.24
CA PRO A 264 4.58 -11.80 -6.82
C PRO A 264 5.88 -12.54 -6.46
N LEU A 265 5.88 -13.34 -5.38
CA LEU A 265 7.04 -14.13 -4.95
C LEU A 265 7.14 -15.48 -5.68
N VAL A 266 6.00 -16.03 -6.08
CA VAL A 266 5.91 -17.37 -6.69
C VAL A 266 5.75 -17.31 -8.20
N LEU A 267 5.07 -16.28 -8.73
CA LEU A 267 4.80 -16.16 -10.16
C LEU A 267 5.96 -15.45 -10.90
N PRO A 268 6.38 -15.98 -12.07
CA PRO A 268 7.35 -15.31 -12.94
C PRO A 268 6.85 -13.92 -13.37
N ALA A 269 7.75 -12.93 -13.41
CA ALA A 269 7.47 -11.53 -13.76
C ALA A 269 6.86 -11.31 -15.16
N THR A 270 6.73 -12.37 -15.97
CA THR A 270 6.12 -12.41 -17.30
C THR A 270 4.58 -12.50 -17.27
N ALA A 271 3.95 -12.88 -16.15
CA ALA A 271 2.50 -12.98 -16.01
C ALA A 271 1.81 -11.64 -15.65
N GLY A 272 2.09 -10.57 -16.41
CA GLY A 272 1.72 -9.20 -16.04
C GLY A 272 0.24 -8.94 -15.75
N LYS A 273 -0.68 -9.51 -16.55
CA LYS A 273 -2.14 -9.33 -16.33
C LYS A 273 -2.66 -10.04 -15.08
N ALA A 274 -2.17 -11.26 -14.82
CA ALA A 274 -2.54 -12.01 -13.61
C ALA A 274 -2.02 -11.31 -12.36
N LEU A 275 -0.78 -10.77 -12.42
CA LEU A 275 -0.17 -10.05 -11.31
C LEU A 275 -0.93 -8.75 -10.96
N MET A 276 -1.38 -7.99 -11.97
CA MET A 276 -2.17 -6.77 -11.75
C MET A 276 -3.53 -7.05 -11.09
N TRP A 277 -4.20 -8.14 -11.49
CA TRP A 277 -5.47 -8.55 -10.89
C TRP A 277 -5.29 -9.02 -9.45
N THR A 278 -4.25 -9.81 -9.17
CA THR A 278 -3.90 -10.19 -7.79
C THR A 278 -3.54 -8.98 -6.94
N GLU A 279 -2.82 -8.00 -7.48
CA GLU A 279 -2.43 -6.80 -6.73
C GLU A 279 -3.65 -5.93 -6.38
N ASN A 280 -4.65 -5.83 -7.25
CA ASN A 280 -5.92 -5.15 -6.96
C ASN A 280 -6.76 -5.88 -5.89
N ILE A 281 -6.85 -7.21 -5.96
CA ILE A 281 -7.54 -8.02 -4.94
C ILE A 281 -6.83 -7.88 -3.60
N TRP A 282 -5.50 -7.95 -3.62
CA TRP A 282 -4.71 -7.72 -2.43
C TRP A 282 -5.05 -6.33 -1.88
N LEU A 283 -4.82 -5.25 -2.62
CA LEU A 283 -5.01 -3.88 -2.13
C LEU A 283 -6.43 -3.56 -1.69
N TYR A 284 -7.41 -3.65 -2.61
CA TYR A 284 -8.78 -3.22 -2.36
C TYR A 284 -9.61 -4.29 -1.64
N GLY A 285 -9.44 -5.56 -2.01
CA GLY A 285 -10.08 -6.67 -1.30
C GLY A 285 -9.54 -6.80 0.11
N GLY A 286 -8.22 -6.67 0.30
CA GLY A 286 -7.62 -6.60 1.62
C GLY A 286 -8.17 -5.44 2.45
N LEU A 287 -8.28 -4.23 1.89
CA LEU A 287 -8.84 -3.09 2.61
C LEU A 287 -10.26 -3.37 3.13
N ALA A 288 -11.12 -3.98 2.30
CA ALA A 288 -12.47 -4.36 2.70
C ALA A 288 -12.46 -5.44 3.81
N VAL A 289 -11.61 -6.45 3.67
CA VAL A 289 -11.49 -7.54 4.65
C VAL A 289 -10.96 -7.03 5.98
N PHE A 290 -9.88 -6.24 6.01
CA PHE A 290 -9.33 -5.69 7.25
C PHE A 290 -10.25 -4.66 7.89
N GLY A 291 -11.00 -3.88 7.10
CA GLY A 291 -12.09 -3.06 7.65
C GLY A 291 -13.18 -3.90 8.32
N GLY A 292 -13.49 -5.07 7.75
CA GLY A 292 -14.39 -6.04 8.37
C GLY A 292 -13.80 -6.69 9.63
N PHE A 293 -12.50 -6.99 9.66
CA PHE A 293 -11.80 -7.46 10.86
C PHE A 293 -11.84 -6.41 11.97
N THR A 294 -11.65 -5.13 11.65
CA THR A 294 -11.73 -4.07 12.66
C THR A 294 -13.12 -4.04 13.31
N LEU A 295 -14.18 -4.23 12.51
CA LEU A 295 -15.55 -4.30 13.02
C LEU A 295 -15.76 -5.55 13.90
N TYR A 296 -15.25 -6.70 13.46
CA TYR A 296 -15.29 -7.96 14.20
C TYR A 296 -14.53 -7.85 15.53
N ASP A 297 -13.32 -7.30 15.53
CA ASP A 297 -12.46 -7.15 16.69
C ASP A 297 -13.07 -6.21 17.73
N VAL A 298 -13.68 -5.10 17.32
CA VAL A 298 -14.40 -4.21 18.24
C VAL A 298 -15.55 -4.93 18.94
N GLN A 299 -16.28 -5.77 18.21
CA GLN A 299 -17.38 -6.56 18.77
C GLN A 299 -16.90 -7.71 19.65
N LYS A 300 -15.79 -8.34 19.27
CA LYS A 300 -15.08 -9.34 20.08
C LYS A 300 -14.57 -8.74 21.39
N ILE A 301 -14.02 -7.53 21.37
CA ILE A 301 -13.60 -6.79 22.56
C ILE A 301 -14.79 -6.56 23.50
N LEU A 302 -15.93 -6.12 22.96
CA LEU A 302 -17.15 -5.93 23.77
C LEU A 302 -17.71 -7.24 24.31
N ALA A 303 -17.60 -8.34 23.56
CA ALA A 303 -17.95 -9.67 24.06
C ALA A 303 -17.01 -10.12 25.19
N HIS A 304 -15.69 -9.96 25.04
CA HIS A 304 -14.72 -10.26 26.08
C HIS A 304 -14.89 -9.37 27.32
N ALA A 305 -15.22 -8.09 27.15
CA ALA A 305 -15.53 -7.21 28.27
C ALA A 305 -16.72 -7.75 29.08
N ARG A 306 -17.82 -8.16 28.43
CA ARG A 306 -18.99 -8.75 29.11
C ARG A 306 -18.67 -10.08 29.80
N MET A 307 -17.76 -10.88 29.25
CA MET A 307 -17.35 -12.14 29.87
C MET A 307 -16.40 -11.91 31.04
N ALA A 308 -15.55 -10.88 30.97
CA ALA A 308 -14.68 -10.46 32.06
C ALA A 308 -15.47 -9.86 33.23
N GLU A 309 -16.52 -9.08 32.95
CA GLU A 309 -17.44 -8.57 33.98
C GLU A 309 -18.17 -9.70 34.72
N ARG A 310 -18.50 -10.79 34.03
CA ARG A 310 -19.09 -12.01 34.60
C ARG A 310 -18.09 -12.92 35.32
N GLY A 311 -16.82 -12.51 35.44
CA GLY A 311 -15.77 -13.29 36.08
C GLY A 311 -15.33 -14.55 35.31
N MET A 312 -15.77 -14.72 34.06
CA MET A 312 -15.42 -15.89 33.24
C MET A 312 -14.00 -15.77 32.65
N PHE A 313 -13.48 -14.55 32.49
CA PHE A 313 -12.12 -14.28 32.00
C PHE A 313 -11.50 -13.10 32.74
N ARG A 314 -10.15 -13.06 32.80
CA ARG A 314 -9.40 -11.90 33.32
C ARG A 314 -9.38 -10.78 32.27
N ARG A 315 -9.42 -9.54 32.75
CA ARG A 315 -9.34 -8.34 31.89
C ARG A 315 -7.95 -8.23 31.28
N ASP A 316 -7.88 -8.23 29.95
CA ASP A 316 -6.61 -8.20 29.22
C ASP A 316 -6.69 -7.34 27.95
N ALA A 317 -6.61 -6.03 28.15
CA ALA A 317 -6.70 -5.05 27.07
C ALA A 317 -5.51 -5.13 26.09
N VAL A 318 -4.33 -5.55 26.55
CA VAL A 318 -3.11 -5.63 25.70
C VAL A 318 -3.26 -6.73 24.65
N ASN A 319 -3.82 -7.89 25.02
CA ASN A 319 -3.98 -8.98 24.06
C ASN A 319 -4.97 -8.66 22.95
N GLU A 320 -6.02 -7.91 23.26
CA GLU A 320 -6.96 -7.40 22.25
C GLU A 320 -6.39 -6.21 21.45
N SER A 321 -5.50 -5.40 22.05
CA SER A 321 -4.89 -4.27 21.33
C SER A 321 -4.00 -4.74 20.19
N ILE A 322 -3.35 -5.89 20.34
CA ILE A 322 -2.51 -6.49 19.31
C ILE A 322 -3.31 -6.82 18.04
N SER A 323 -4.56 -7.31 18.15
CA SER A 323 -5.34 -7.63 16.94
C SER A 323 -5.78 -6.35 16.22
N LEU A 324 -6.23 -5.34 16.96
CA LEU A 324 -6.51 -4.01 16.42
C LEU A 324 -5.27 -3.34 15.80
N GLU A 325 -4.08 -3.52 16.39
CA GLU A 325 -2.80 -3.03 15.84
C GLU A 325 -2.48 -3.68 14.49
N LEU A 326 -2.69 -4.99 14.37
CA LEU A 326 -2.47 -5.71 13.11
C LEU A 326 -3.42 -5.22 12.01
N ASP A 327 -4.70 -5.01 12.35
CA ASP A 327 -5.66 -4.44 11.41
C ASP A 327 -5.26 -3.03 10.97
N PHE A 328 -4.85 -2.19 11.91
CA PHE A 328 -4.35 -0.85 11.62
C PHE A 328 -3.17 -0.88 10.66
N ILE A 329 -2.15 -1.71 10.95
CA ILE A 329 -0.96 -1.85 10.12
C ILE A 329 -1.34 -2.32 8.71
N ASN A 330 -2.22 -3.33 8.60
CA ASN A 330 -2.65 -3.86 7.31
C ASN A 330 -3.40 -2.83 6.47
N ILE A 331 -4.31 -2.05 7.07
CA ILE A 331 -5.02 -0.97 6.40
C ILE A 331 -4.03 0.14 6.00
N PHE A 332 -3.13 0.53 6.91
CA PHE A 332 -2.13 1.57 6.69
C PHE A 332 -1.19 1.26 5.53
N VAL A 333 -0.60 0.06 5.48
CA VAL A 333 0.32 -0.35 4.41
C VAL A 333 -0.35 -0.22 3.05
N ARG A 334 -1.60 -0.69 2.94
CA ARG A 334 -2.41 -0.61 1.72
C ARG A 334 -2.71 0.83 1.34
N MET A 335 -3.07 1.66 2.31
CA MET A 335 -3.34 3.08 2.07
C MET A 335 -2.10 3.82 1.58
N VAL A 336 -0.92 3.55 2.17
CA VAL A 336 0.35 4.11 1.71
C VAL A 336 0.62 3.72 0.26
N GLN A 337 0.41 2.45 -0.10
CA GLN A 337 0.62 1.99 -1.47
C GLN A 337 -0.36 2.63 -2.45
N ILE A 338 -1.65 2.69 -2.10
CA ILE A 338 -2.67 3.36 -2.92
C ILE A 338 -2.26 4.81 -3.21
N LEU A 339 -1.84 5.55 -2.19
CA LEU A 339 -1.42 6.95 -2.33
C LEU A 339 -0.09 7.11 -3.08
N ALA A 340 0.88 6.21 -2.85
CA ALA A 340 2.15 6.21 -3.57
C ALA A 340 1.94 5.99 -5.08
N MET A 341 1.07 5.06 -5.45
CA MET A 341 0.70 4.81 -6.84
C MET A 341 -0.03 5.99 -7.48
N GLN A 342 -0.92 6.66 -6.75
CA GLN A 342 -1.60 7.87 -7.24
C GLN A 342 -0.62 9.03 -7.47
N GLN A 343 0.39 9.20 -6.62
CA GLN A 343 1.40 10.24 -6.79
C GLN A 343 2.34 9.95 -7.97
N GLY A 344 2.67 8.68 -8.21
CA GLY A 344 3.43 8.26 -9.38
C GLY A 344 2.75 8.53 -10.73
N ARG A 345 1.42 8.68 -10.75
CA ARG A 345 0.64 9.03 -11.96
C ARG A 345 0.60 10.53 -12.28
N ARG A 346 0.99 11.40 -11.33
CA ARG A 346 0.95 12.87 -11.50
C ARG A 346 2.28 13.48 -11.95
N LYS A 347 3.30 12.65 -12.15
CA LYS A 347 4.60 13.03 -12.73
C LYS A 347 4.70 12.47 -14.14
#